data_AF-A0A1F7L780-F1
#
_entry.id   AF-A0A1F7L780-F1
#
_cell.length_a   1.000
_cell.length_b   1.000
_cell.length_c   1.000
_cell.angle_alpha   90.00
_cell.angle_beta   90.00
_cell.angle_gamma   90.00
#
_symmetry.space_group_name_H-M   'P 1'
#
loop_
_entity.id
_entity.type
_entity.pdbx_description
1 polymer ?
#
loop_
_entity_poly.entity_id
_entity_poly.type
_entity_poly.pdbx_seq_one_letter_code
_entity_poly.pdbx_strand_id
1 'polypeptide(L)'
;MVVGILPLHSFRHAEFLHNEVPGIDIPEAVRHRLREAGDGALRVGIEMAQALVHAVRARYAGAYLMPSFGRFEVVAEVLDALH
;
A
#
# COMPACT_ATOMS: atom_id res chain seq x y z
N MET A 1 -14.20 -13.74 -2.87
CA MET A 1 -13.22 -12.91 -3.61
C MET A 1 -12.20 -12.37 -2.61
N VAL A 2 -10.94 -12.31 -3.02
CA VAL A 2 -9.82 -11.81 -2.20
C VAL A 2 -9.30 -10.53 -2.86
N VAL A 3 -8.86 -9.56 -2.07
CA VAL A 3 -8.27 -8.29 -2.56
C VAL A 3 -6.77 -8.27 -2.29
N GLY A 4 -5.98 -7.88 -3.28
CA GLY A 4 -4.53 -7.68 -3.14
C GLY A 4 -4.20 -6.32 -2.56
N ILE A 5 -3.30 -6.28 -1.57
CA ILE A 5 -2.85 -5.04 -0.94
C ILE A 5 -1.32 -4.97 -1.05
N LEU A 6 -0.84 -3.90 -1.67
CA LEU A 6 0.57 -3.61 -1.89
C LEU A 6 0.92 -2.28 -1.19
N PRO A 7 1.69 -2.31 -0.10
CA PRO A 7 2.17 -1.09 0.54
C PRO A 7 3.13 -0.32 -0.36
N LEU A 8 2.92 0.99 -0.50
CA LEU A 8 3.77 1.87 -1.29
C LEU A 8 4.95 2.36 -0.44
N HIS A 9 6.15 2.39 -1.03
CA HIS A 9 7.39 2.68 -0.28
C HIS A 9 7.88 4.11 -0.44
N SER A 10 7.59 4.72 -1.58
CA SER A 10 8.02 6.07 -1.92
C SER A 10 7.21 6.60 -3.10
N PHE A 11 7.30 7.91 -3.34
CA PHE A 11 6.75 8.52 -4.55
C PHE A 11 7.29 7.86 -5.82
N ARG A 12 8.60 7.60 -5.90
CA ARG A 12 9.23 6.94 -7.06
C ARG A 12 8.70 5.52 -7.27
N HIS A 13 8.48 4.78 -6.19
CA HIS A 13 7.91 3.44 -6.29
C HIS A 13 6.47 3.50 -6.83
N ALA A 14 5.65 4.43 -6.35
CA ALA A 14 4.29 4.62 -6.85
C ALA A 14 4.26 5.07 -8.33
N GLU A 15 5.13 5.99 -8.74
CA GLU A 15 5.24 6.39 -10.16
C GLU A 15 5.65 5.25 -11.07
N PHE A 16 6.61 4.43 -10.64
CA PHE A 16 7.02 3.25 -11.40
C PHE A 16 5.84 2.29 -11.60
N LEU A 17 5.11 1.97 -10.53
CA LEU A 17 3.95 1.08 -10.63
C LEU A 17 2.88 1.64 -11.56
N HIS A 18 2.59 2.94 -11.46
CA HIS A 18 1.57 3.57 -12.28
C HIS A 18 1.93 3.63 -13.78
N ASN A 19 3.19 3.87 -14.11
CA ASN A 19 3.62 4.09 -15.50
C ASN A 19 4.12 2.80 -16.17
N GLU A 20 4.75 1.91 -15.42
CA GLU A 20 5.49 0.75 -15.97
C GLU A 20 4.77 -0.58 -15.74
N VAL A 21 3.74 -0.63 -14.88
CA VAL A 21 3.01 -1.88 -14.60
C VAL A 21 1.59 -1.83 -15.18
N PRO A 22 1.30 -2.60 -16.24
CA PRO A 22 -0.02 -2.65 -16.84
C PRO A 22 -1.11 -3.04 -15.84
N GLY A 23 -2.21 -2.29 -15.84
CA GLY A 23 -3.34 -2.53 -14.95
C GLY A 23 -3.17 -2.01 -13.52
N ILE A 24 -2.10 -1.24 -13.23
CA ILE A 24 -1.97 -0.51 -11.97
C ILE A 24 -2.18 0.99 -12.19
N ASP A 25 -3.29 1.49 -11.66
CA ASP A 25 -3.59 2.92 -11.61
C ASP A 25 -3.52 3.43 -10.17
N ILE A 26 -2.56 4.30 -9.88
CA ILE A 26 -2.41 4.91 -8.56
C ILE A 26 -2.93 6.36 -8.62
N PRO A 27 -4.00 6.69 -7.86
CA PRO A 27 -4.58 8.02 -7.87
C PRO A 27 -3.55 9.11 -7.59
N GLU A 28 -3.66 10.25 -8.29
CA GLU A 28 -2.73 11.38 -8.13
C GLU A 28 -2.63 11.85 -6.67
N ALA A 29 -3.75 11.88 -5.93
CA ALA A 29 -3.75 12.26 -4.53
C ALA A 29 -2.85 11.35 -3.65
N VAL A 30 -2.80 10.05 -3.94
CA VAL A 30 -1.93 9.10 -3.23
C VAL A 30 -0.47 9.39 -3.56
N ARG A 31 -0.16 9.64 -4.84
CA ARG A 31 1.20 9.98 -5.29
C ARG A 31 1.67 11.31 -4.72
N HIS A 32 0.80 12.32 -4.66
CA HIS A 32 1.09 13.61 -4.05
C HIS A 32 1.44 13.46 -2.57
N ARG A 33 0.62 12.71 -1.83
CA ARG A 33 0.82 12.47 -0.40
C ARG A 33 2.15 11.75 -0.11
N LEU A 34 2.55 10.82 -0.96
CA LEU A 34 3.88 10.17 -0.89
C LEU A 34 5.03 11.14 -1.24
N ARG A 35 4.81 12.08 -2.15
CA ARG A 35 5.81 13.10 -2.51
C ARG A 35 6.04 14.06 -1.35
N GLU A 36 4.97 14.55 -0.74
CA GLU A 36 5.03 15.44 0.43
C GLU A 36 5.68 14.78 1.64
N ALA A 37 5.46 13.47 1.83
CA ALA A 37 6.02 12.73 2.94
C ALA A 37 7.54 12.58 2.88
N GLY A 38 8.17 12.70 1.70
CA GLY A 38 9.63 12.57 1.54
C GLY A 38 10.19 11.28 2.17
N ASP A 39 11.11 11.42 3.11
CA ASP A 39 11.70 10.30 3.86
C ASP A 39 10.67 9.51 4.70
N GLY A 40 9.53 10.13 5.03
CA GLY A 40 8.41 9.51 5.73
C GLY A 40 7.44 8.73 4.82
N ALA A 41 7.68 8.66 3.51
CA ALA A 41 6.74 8.07 2.55
C ALA A 41 6.39 6.61 2.84
N LEU A 42 7.34 5.82 3.37
CA LEU A 42 7.07 4.43 3.78
C LEU A 42 5.99 4.35 4.84
N ARG A 43 6.05 5.20 5.87
CA ARG A 43 5.05 5.23 6.94
C ARG A 43 3.68 5.61 6.42
N VAL A 44 3.61 6.62 5.56
CA VAL A 44 2.35 6.99 4.88
C VAL A 44 1.80 5.83 4.04
N GLY A 45 2.67 5.08 3.35
CA GLY A 45 2.28 3.89 2.61
C GLY A 45 1.69 2.79 3.49
N ILE A 46 2.29 2.55 4.67
CA ILE A 46 1.79 1.60 5.67
C ILE A 46 0.43 2.05 6.22
N GLU A 47 0.29 3.30 6.63
CA GLU A 47 -0.96 3.86 7.15
C GLU A 47 -2.11 3.72 6.12
N MET A 48 -1.83 4.00 4.84
CA MET A 48 -2.82 3.81 3.77
C MET A 48 -3.19 2.34 3.57
N ALA A 49 -2.21 1.43 3.62
CA ALA A 49 -2.45 0.00 3.51
C ALA A 49 -3.27 -0.53 4.71
N GLN A 50 -2.99 -0.07 5.93
CA GLN A 50 -3.77 -0.38 7.13
C GLN A 50 -5.23 0.06 6.99
N ALA A 51 -5.46 1.31 6.54
CA ALA A 51 -6.80 1.82 6.29
C ALA A 51 -7.55 0.98 5.24
N LEU A 52 -6.86 0.56 4.17
CA LEU A 52 -7.42 -0.28 3.12
C LEU A 52 -7.76 -1.68 3.63
N VAL A 53 -6.88 -2.31 4.42
CA VAL A 53 -7.11 -3.62 5.06
C VAL A 53 -8.38 -3.59 5.91
N HIS A 54 -8.57 -2.53 6.71
CA HIS A 54 -9.74 -2.38 7.55
C HIS A 54 -11.04 -2.28 6.72
N ALA A 55 -11.02 -1.47 5.64
CA ALA A 55 -12.15 -1.32 4.74
C ALA A 55 -12.47 -2.63 3.98
N VAL A 56 -11.45 -3.38 3.56
CA VAL A 56 -11.61 -4.64 2.82
C VAL A 56 -12.24 -5.72 3.70
N ARG A 57 -11.85 -5.81 4.98
CA ARG A 57 -12.41 -6.80 5.92
C ARG A 57 -13.92 -6.72 6.07
N ALA A 58 -14.50 -5.51 5.97
CA ALA A 58 -15.93 -5.31 6.08
C ALA A 58 -16.72 -5.79 4.84
N ARG A 59 -16.04 -5.97 3.69
CA ARG A 59 -16.68 -6.13 2.38
C ARG A 59 -16.30 -7.41 1.64
N TYR A 60 -15.13 -7.99 1.93
CA TYR A 60 -14.57 -9.13 1.20
C TYR A 60 -14.15 -10.27 2.13
N ALA A 61 -14.05 -11.48 1.58
CA ALA A 61 -13.73 -12.69 2.32
C ALA A 61 -12.26 -12.78 2.79
N GLY A 62 -11.38 -11.90 2.28
CA GLY A 62 -9.99 -11.84 2.70
C GLY A 62 -9.17 -10.82 1.91
N ALA A 63 -7.98 -10.53 2.42
CA ALA A 63 -6.95 -9.76 1.76
C ALA A 63 -5.68 -10.60 1.64
N TYR A 64 -4.91 -10.42 0.55
CA TYR A 64 -3.57 -10.96 0.42
C TYR A 64 -2.58 -9.79 0.34
N LEU A 65 -1.53 -9.83 1.16
CA LEU A 65 -0.52 -8.78 1.20
C LEU A 65 0.69 -9.18 0.37
N MET A 66 1.16 -8.24 -0.45
CA MET A 66 2.33 -8.41 -1.29
C MET A 66 3.47 -7.59 -0.68
N PRO A 67 4.54 -8.22 -0.14
CA PRO A 67 5.70 -7.45 0.29
C PRO A 67 6.43 -6.91 -0.95
N SER A 68 6.65 -5.60 -1.00
CA SER A 68 7.58 -5.07 -2.00
C SER A 68 9.01 -5.42 -1.58
N PHE A 69 9.80 -5.90 -2.53
CA PHE A 69 11.24 -6.19 -2.32
C PHE A 69 11.53 -7.19 -1.18
N GLY A 70 10.60 -8.09 -0.85
CA GLY A 70 10.79 -9.10 0.19
C GLY A 70 10.80 -8.57 1.64
N ARG A 71 10.32 -7.33 1.87
CA ARG A 71 10.23 -6.73 3.22
C ARG A 71 8.99 -7.24 3.95
N PHE A 72 9.14 -8.34 4.67
CA PHE A 72 8.05 -8.95 5.44
C PHE A 72 7.68 -8.13 6.69
N GLU A 73 8.59 -7.30 7.20
CA GLU A 73 8.35 -6.41 8.34
C GLU A 73 7.24 -5.41 8.03
N VAL A 74 7.21 -4.87 6.81
CA VAL A 74 6.18 -3.94 6.35
C VAL A 74 4.80 -4.63 6.30
N VAL A 75 4.76 -5.92 5.99
CA VAL A 75 3.51 -6.69 6.00
C VAL A 75 3.03 -6.89 7.43
N ALA A 76 3.93 -7.20 8.37
CA ALA A 76 3.60 -7.31 9.79
C ALA A 76 3.03 -5.99 10.34
N GLU A 77 3.68 -4.85 10.04
CA GLU A 77 3.18 -3.53 10.45
C GLU A 77 1.79 -3.22 9.89
N VAL A 78 1.48 -3.64 8.66
CA VAL A 78 0.13 -3.47 8.10
C VAL A 78 -0.89 -4.36 8.81
N LEU A 79 -0.51 -5.58 9.19
CA LEU A 79 -1.37 -6.50 9.92
C LEU A 79 -1.59 -6.07 11.38
N ASP A 80 -0.70 -5.28 11.98
CA ASP A 80 -0.91 -4.75 13.34
C ASP A 80 -2.18 -3.89 13.47
N ALA A 81 -2.69 -3.33 12.37
CA ALA A 81 -3.98 -2.63 12.38
C ALA A 81 -5.21 -3.55 12.51
N LEU A 82 -5.02 -4.87 12.53
CA LEU A 82 -6.07 -5.87 12.72
C LEU A 82 -6.12 -6.47 14.13
N HIS A 83 -5.16 -6.12 15.00
CA HIS A 83 -5.20 -6.42 16.42
C HIS A 83 -6.11 -5.46 17.18
#